data_AF-A0A2V7HC26-F1
#
_entry.id   AF-A0A2V7HC26-F1
#
_cell.length_a   1.000
_cell.length_b   1.000
_cell.length_c   1.000
_cell.angle_alpha   90.00
_cell.angle_beta   90.00
_cell.angle_gamma   90.00
#
_symmetry.space_group_name_H-M   'P 1'
#
loop_
_entity.id
_entity.type
_entity.pdbx_description
1 polymer ?
#
loop_
_entity_poly.entity_id
_entity_poly.type
_entity_poly.pdbx_seq_one_letter_code
_entity_poly.pdbx_strand_id
1 'polypeptide(L)'
;MGEQTRHQIESVREFNRFYTRLIGVLNRDYLDSPFSLAEGRVLMEVYYRKTTTASVIIQALSIDAGYLSRMLRGFERRSLLAKAGSVDDGRQKPLSLSRTGRKAFEALEARQREVLAKTLKPVASHRRTQLIGSMHRIQRILDAPAENRTPYTLRSLRPGDIGWVTHRQGIIYYEEYGWDERFEALCGEILAHFVQNLDAKRERAWIAERDGEIVGSIFCVRKSAAVAQLRLLYVEPTTRGLGIGTRLVDECVDFARRAGYRRMMLWTNSVLDSARRIYERKGFGLVKEERHHSFGKNLVGQNWELDLRGS
;
A
#
# COMPACT_ATOMS: atom_id res chain seq x y z
N MET A 1 14.98 -18.85 -18.04
CA MET A 1 14.67 -17.51 -17.49
C MET A 1 14.25 -16.63 -18.65
N GLY A 2 13.00 -16.17 -18.70
CA GLY A 2 12.51 -15.37 -19.84
C GLY A 2 13.24 -14.03 -19.94
N GLU A 3 13.29 -13.46 -21.14
CA GLU A 3 13.92 -12.17 -21.44
C GLU A 3 13.40 -11.04 -20.53
N GLN A 4 12.11 -11.08 -20.19
CA GLN A 4 11.44 -10.17 -19.25
C GLN A 4 12.03 -10.24 -17.83
N THR A 5 12.36 -11.44 -17.34
CA THR A 5 12.99 -11.63 -16.02
C THR A 5 14.41 -11.06 -15.99
N ARG A 6 15.15 -11.14 -17.11
CA ARG A 6 16.51 -10.60 -17.21
C ARG A 6 16.51 -9.07 -17.15
N HIS A 7 15.57 -8.42 -17.85
CA HIS A 7 15.41 -6.98 -17.81
C HIS A 7 15.09 -6.48 -16.39
N GLN A 8 14.15 -7.13 -15.70
CA GLN A 8 13.78 -6.80 -14.32
C GLN A 8 14.97 -6.87 -13.35
N ILE A 9 15.79 -7.93 -13.45
CA ILE A 9 16.99 -8.09 -12.62
C ILE A 9 17.97 -6.93 -12.85
N GLU A 10 18.21 -6.55 -14.11
CA GLU A 10 19.19 -5.51 -14.40
C GLU A 10 18.71 -4.13 -13.93
N SER A 11 17.40 -3.84 -14.03
CA SER A 11 16.81 -2.62 -13.45
C SER A 11 17.02 -2.53 -11.93
N VAL A 12 16.82 -3.64 -11.20
CA VAL A 12 17.06 -3.68 -9.74
C VAL A 12 18.55 -3.48 -9.43
N ARG A 13 19.44 -4.10 -10.21
CA ARG A 13 20.90 -3.92 -10.05
C ARG A 13 21.32 -2.48 -10.30
N GLU A 14 20.78 -1.83 -11.32
CA GLU A 14 21.03 -0.43 -11.62
C GLU A 14 20.56 0.49 -10.49
N PHE A 15 19.33 0.27 -9.99
CA PHE A 15 18.82 0.99 -8.83
C PHE A 15 19.72 0.82 -7.60
N ASN A 16 20.17 -0.40 -7.30
CA ASN A 16 21.05 -0.66 -6.15
C ASN A 16 22.42 0.04 -6.30
N ARG A 17 23.01 0.04 -7.50
CA ARG A 17 24.26 0.77 -7.77
C ARG A 17 24.07 2.28 -7.57
N PHE A 18 22.97 2.83 -8.10
CA PHE A 18 22.61 4.23 -7.92
C PHE A 18 22.42 4.56 -6.42
N TYR A 19 21.63 3.76 -5.72
CA TYR A 19 21.25 4.02 -4.33
C TYR A 19 22.44 3.91 -3.38
N THR A 20 23.30 2.90 -3.57
CA THR A 20 24.52 2.71 -2.76
C THR A 20 25.46 3.92 -2.85
N ARG A 21 25.58 4.52 -4.06
CA ARG A 21 26.32 5.76 -4.28
C ARG A 21 25.61 6.96 -3.65
N LEU A 22 24.28 7.05 -3.79
CA LEU A 22 23.48 8.15 -3.23
C LEU A 22 23.62 8.24 -1.71
N ILE A 23 23.56 7.11 -1.00
CA ILE A 23 23.67 7.07 0.47
C ILE A 23 25.13 7.03 0.97
N GLY A 24 26.11 7.08 0.06
CA GLY A 24 27.53 7.18 0.40
C GLY A 24 28.11 5.96 1.11
N VAL A 25 27.57 4.75 0.91
CA VAL A 25 28.06 3.52 1.59
C VAL A 25 29.53 3.23 1.28
N LEU A 26 29.99 3.59 0.08
CA LEU A 26 31.34 3.32 -0.40
C LEU A 26 32.36 4.39 0.00
N ASN A 27 31.92 5.44 0.69
CA ASN A 27 32.85 6.47 1.17
C ASN A 27 33.69 5.89 2.31
N ARG A 28 34.98 6.27 2.36
CA ARG A 28 35.92 5.79 3.38
C ARG A 28 35.41 6.06 4.80
N ASP A 29 34.77 7.21 4.99
CA ASP A 29 34.12 7.64 6.21
C ASP A 29 32.62 7.82 5.97
N TYR A 30 31.76 7.25 6.83
CA TYR A 30 30.31 7.42 6.69
C TYR A 30 29.94 8.83 7.17
N LEU A 31 29.47 9.68 6.25
CA LEU A 31 29.06 11.07 6.52
C LEU A 31 30.18 11.91 7.17
N ASP A 32 31.42 11.76 6.69
CA ASP A 32 32.62 12.43 7.23
C ASP A 32 32.75 12.28 8.76
N SER A 33 32.34 11.09 9.25
CA SER A 33 32.36 10.73 10.67
C SER A 33 33.42 9.66 10.95
N PRO A 34 33.90 9.54 12.19
CA PRO A 34 34.85 8.51 12.59
C PRO A 34 34.18 7.12 12.75
N PHE A 35 33.09 6.89 12.04
CA PHE A 35 32.30 5.66 12.08
C PHE A 35 32.10 5.14 10.67
N SER A 36 32.19 3.83 10.52
CA SER A 36 31.64 3.11 9.38
C SER A 36 30.10 3.10 9.43
N LEU A 37 29.45 2.78 8.31
CA LEU A 37 27.99 2.61 8.25
C LEU A 37 27.51 1.57 9.28
N ALA A 38 28.23 0.44 9.38
CA ALA A 38 27.88 -0.63 10.32
C ALA A 38 27.99 -0.16 11.78
N GLU A 39 29.06 0.58 12.13
CA GLU A 39 29.20 1.18 13.46
C GLU A 39 28.07 2.18 13.77
N GLY A 40 27.73 3.04 12.80
CA GLY A 40 26.62 3.98 12.94
C GLY A 40 25.28 3.27 13.18
N ARG A 41 25.00 2.16 12.48
CA ARG A 41 23.79 1.35 12.66
C ARG A 41 23.75 0.67 14.02
N VAL A 42 24.87 0.13 14.51
CA VAL A 42 24.92 -0.45 15.86
C VAL A 42 24.70 0.63 16.93
N LEU A 43 25.34 1.81 16.81
CA LEU A 43 25.11 2.92 17.74
C LEU A 43 23.65 3.39 17.73
N MET A 44 23.00 3.40 16.56
CA MET A 44 21.57 3.72 16.41
C MET A 44 20.69 2.74 17.20
N GLU A 45 20.93 1.42 17.04
CA GLU A 45 20.18 0.40 17.79
C GLU A 45 20.36 0.55 19.30
N VAL A 46 21.57 0.87 19.77
CA VAL A 46 21.85 1.08 21.21
C VAL A 46 21.27 2.42 21.72
N TYR A 47 21.24 3.46 20.88
CA TYR A 47 20.72 4.78 21.26
C TYR A 47 19.20 4.76 21.42
N TYR A 48 18.48 4.21 20.43
CA TYR A 48 17.02 4.25 20.39
C TYR A 48 16.36 3.16 21.24
N ARG A 49 17.00 2.01 21.41
CA ARG A 49 16.51 0.96 22.31
C ARG A 49 17.06 1.21 23.71
N LYS A 50 16.22 1.75 24.61
CA LYS A 50 16.57 2.08 26.01
C LYS A 50 17.32 0.96 26.74
N THR A 51 17.01 -0.30 26.44
CA THR A 51 17.73 -1.50 26.87
C THR A 51 17.84 -2.46 25.68
N THR A 52 19.06 -2.70 25.18
CA THR A 52 19.31 -3.66 24.09
C THR A 52 20.42 -4.63 24.46
N THR A 53 20.51 -5.76 23.77
CA THR A 53 21.56 -6.77 23.96
C THR A 53 22.24 -7.08 22.63
N ALA A 54 23.39 -7.76 22.67
CA ALA A 54 24.10 -8.15 21.46
C ALA A 54 23.25 -9.05 20.55
N SER A 55 22.43 -9.96 21.10
CA SER A 55 21.58 -10.84 20.28
C SER A 55 20.49 -10.07 19.54
N VAL A 56 19.90 -9.05 20.18
CA VAL A 56 18.89 -8.19 19.57
C VAL A 56 19.49 -7.40 18.39
N ILE A 57 20.72 -6.91 18.55
CA ILE A 57 21.43 -6.18 17.49
C ILE A 57 21.81 -7.12 16.33
N ILE A 58 22.29 -8.33 16.62
CA ILE A 58 22.58 -9.36 15.61
C ILE A 58 21.34 -9.64 14.77
N GLN A 59 20.19 -9.86 15.41
CA GLN A 59 18.94 -10.16 14.72
C GLN A 59 18.43 -8.95 13.92
N ALA A 60 18.49 -7.74 14.49
CA ALA A 60 17.97 -6.53 13.84
C ALA A 60 18.78 -6.12 12.61
N LEU A 61 20.11 -6.31 12.63
CA LEU A 61 21.01 -5.87 11.56
C LEU A 61 21.50 -7.01 10.67
N SER A 62 21.15 -8.26 10.98
CA SER A 62 21.63 -9.47 10.29
C SER A 62 23.17 -9.51 10.17
N ILE A 63 23.87 -9.13 11.24
CA ILE A 63 25.35 -9.10 11.30
C ILE A 63 25.90 -10.29 12.08
N ASP A 64 27.10 -10.76 11.70
CA ASP A 64 27.80 -11.84 12.40
C ASP A 64 28.13 -11.49 13.86
N ALA A 65 27.99 -12.46 14.76
CA ALA A 65 28.24 -12.30 16.19
C ALA A 65 29.70 -11.96 16.52
N GLY A 66 30.66 -12.55 15.78
CA GLY A 66 32.07 -12.26 15.91
C GLY A 66 32.40 -10.84 15.44
N TYR A 67 31.79 -10.40 14.34
CA TYR A 67 31.92 -9.03 13.85
C TYR A 67 31.36 -8.00 14.83
N LEU A 68 30.15 -8.22 15.36
CA LEU A 68 29.58 -7.34 16.38
C LEU A 68 30.46 -7.29 17.64
N SER A 69 30.96 -8.42 18.11
CA SER A 69 31.84 -8.46 19.31
C SER A 69 33.12 -7.65 19.12
N ARG A 70 33.75 -7.69 17.94
CA ARG A 70 34.90 -6.84 17.62
C ARG A 70 34.54 -5.36 17.65
N MET A 71 33.37 -5.01 17.11
CA MET A 71 32.86 -3.64 17.07
C MET A 71 32.57 -3.08 18.48
N LEU A 72 31.88 -3.86 19.32
CA LEU A 72 31.58 -3.48 20.71
C LEU A 72 32.85 -3.24 21.53
N ARG A 73 33.88 -4.09 21.40
CA ARG A 73 35.20 -3.84 22.02
C ARG A 73 35.86 -2.56 21.49
N GLY A 74 35.66 -2.23 20.22
CA GLY A 74 36.07 -0.95 19.65
C GLY A 74 35.38 0.23 20.32
N PHE A 75 34.07 0.12 20.56
CA PHE A 75 33.29 1.14 21.25
C PHE A 75 33.68 1.30 22.72
N GLU A 76 33.96 0.21 23.43
CA GLU A 76 34.47 0.25 24.81
C GLU A 76 35.81 0.99 24.90
N ARG A 77 36.77 0.67 24.01
CA ARG A 77 38.07 1.37 23.95
C ARG A 77 37.91 2.87 23.67
N ARG A 78 36.90 3.24 22.89
CA ARG A 78 36.54 4.64 22.58
C ARG A 78 35.65 5.28 23.65
N SER A 79 35.37 4.59 24.76
CA SER A 79 34.48 5.04 25.84
C SER A 79 33.06 5.42 25.38
N LEU A 80 32.56 4.78 24.32
CA LEU A 80 31.22 5.05 23.76
C LEU A 80 30.12 4.25 24.47
N LEU A 81 30.46 3.11 25.08
CA LEU A 81 29.54 2.31 25.88
C LEU A 81 29.68 2.66 27.36
N ALA A 82 28.57 2.60 28.10
CA ALA A 82 28.59 2.70 29.55
C ALA A 82 29.13 1.39 30.16
N LYS A 83 29.78 1.49 31.33
CA LYS A 83 30.14 0.29 32.10
C LYS A 83 28.86 -0.41 32.55
N ALA A 84 28.73 -1.69 32.25
CA ALA A 84 27.58 -2.48 32.70
C ALA A 84 27.52 -2.48 34.23
N GLY A 85 26.38 -2.04 34.80
CA GLY A 85 26.08 -2.32 36.20
C GLY A 85 25.88 -3.82 36.36
N SER A 86 26.49 -4.43 37.38
CA SER A 86 26.26 -5.82 37.73
C SER A 86 24.81 -5.97 38.21
N VAL A 87 23.92 -6.39 37.31
CA VAL A 87 22.63 -6.95 37.72
C VAL A 87 22.69 -8.44 37.41
N ASP A 88 22.41 -9.18 38.47
CA ASP A 88 22.62 -10.60 38.69
C ASP A 88 21.64 -11.43 37.85
N ASP A 89 21.84 -11.50 36.54
CA ASP A 89 21.32 -12.61 35.73
C ASP A 89 22.22 -12.85 34.50
N GLY A 90 23.02 -13.92 34.59
CA GLY A 90 24.20 -14.20 33.79
C GLY A 90 23.96 -14.64 32.34
N ARG A 91 22.94 -14.13 31.64
CA ARG A 91 22.68 -14.58 30.25
C ARG A 91 22.85 -13.53 29.16
N GLN A 92 22.61 -12.24 29.39
CA GLN A 92 22.97 -11.19 28.42
C GLN A 92 23.22 -9.83 29.09
N LYS A 93 24.40 -9.25 28.88
CA LYS A 93 24.73 -7.92 29.43
C LYS A 93 23.99 -6.83 28.64
N PRO A 94 23.22 -5.95 29.31
CA PRO A 94 22.55 -4.84 28.64
C PRO A 94 23.58 -3.85 28.10
N LEU A 95 23.38 -3.42 26.86
CA LEU A 95 24.18 -2.40 26.18
C LEU A 95 23.50 -1.05 26.31
N SER A 96 24.28 -0.04 26.69
CA SER A 96 23.85 1.35 26.72
C SER A 96 25.00 2.28 26.36
N LEU A 97 24.68 3.43 25.76
CA LEU A 97 25.67 4.44 25.43
C LEU A 97 26.08 5.24 26.67
N SER A 98 27.37 5.51 26.78
CA SER A 98 27.91 6.49 27.72
C SER A 98 27.48 7.92 27.32
N ARG A 99 27.76 8.91 28.16
CA ARG A 99 27.58 10.33 27.79
C ARG A 99 28.38 10.71 26.54
N THR A 100 29.60 10.18 26.39
CA THR A 100 30.44 10.38 25.21
C THR A 100 29.85 9.69 23.98
N GLY A 101 29.35 8.46 24.15
CA GLY A 101 28.68 7.71 23.09
C GLY A 101 27.43 8.41 22.55
N ARG A 102 26.58 8.93 23.45
CA ARG A 102 25.39 9.70 23.07
C ARG A 102 25.75 10.93 22.25
N LYS A 103 26.69 11.76 22.73
CA LYS A 103 27.16 12.94 21.98
C LYS A 103 27.72 12.57 20.61
N ALA A 104 28.49 11.49 20.52
CA ALA A 104 29.06 11.04 19.26
C ALA A 104 27.98 10.57 18.26
N PHE A 105 26.95 9.86 18.75
CA PHE A 105 25.83 9.42 17.93
C PHE A 105 24.93 10.60 17.51
N GLU A 106 24.61 11.52 18.40
CA GLU A 106 23.84 12.73 18.08
C GLU A 106 24.54 13.58 17.01
N ALA A 107 25.87 13.71 17.08
CA ALA A 107 26.64 14.38 16.04
C ALA A 107 26.59 13.65 14.68
N LEU A 108 26.63 12.31 14.69
CA LEU A 108 26.44 11.49 13.49
C LEU A 108 25.04 11.67 12.90
N GLU A 109 24.01 11.63 13.74
CA GLU A 109 22.61 11.79 13.33
C GLU A 109 22.36 13.19 12.75
N ALA A 110 22.90 14.23 13.36
CA ALA A 110 22.79 15.60 12.86
C ALA A 110 23.37 15.74 11.45
N ARG A 111 24.55 15.15 11.20
CA ARG A 111 25.18 15.13 9.86
C ARG A 111 24.33 14.35 8.85
N GLN A 112 23.78 13.21 9.26
CA GLN A 112 22.89 12.42 8.40
C GLN A 112 21.68 13.25 7.97
N ARG A 113 21.04 13.96 8.92
CA ARG A 113 19.90 14.84 8.64
C ARG A 113 20.29 15.99 7.72
N GLU A 114 21.46 16.59 7.92
CA GLU A 114 21.96 17.67 7.06
C GLU A 114 22.19 17.20 5.62
N VAL A 115 22.83 16.04 5.43
CA VAL A 115 23.05 15.45 4.10
C VAL A 115 21.70 15.17 3.41
N LEU A 116 20.77 14.52 4.09
CA LEU A 116 19.44 14.25 3.54
C LEU A 116 18.67 15.53 3.22
N ALA A 117 18.77 16.56 4.06
CA ALA A 117 18.16 17.86 3.80
C ALA A 117 18.74 18.51 2.54
N LYS A 118 20.06 18.47 2.33
CA LYS A 118 20.72 18.96 1.11
C LYS A 118 20.25 18.18 -0.13
N THR A 119 20.14 16.86 -0.04
CA THR A 119 19.63 16.00 -1.13
C THR A 119 18.18 16.29 -1.48
N LEU A 120 17.32 16.57 -0.49
CA LEU A 120 15.89 16.81 -0.70
C LEU A 120 15.56 18.27 -1.04
N LYS A 121 16.44 19.24 -0.73
CA LYS A 121 16.26 20.67 -1.00
C LYS A 121 15.88 21.00 -2.46
N PRO A 122 16.51 20.44 -3.51
CA PRO A 122 16.14 20.73 -4.89
C PRO A 122 14.86 20.03 -5.37
N VAL A 123 14.27 19.14 -4.55
CA VAL A 123 13.10 18.34 -4.94
C VAL A 123 11.81 19.06 -4.54
N ALA A 124 10.95 19.39 -5.52
CA ALA A 124 9.65 20.00 -5.27
C ALA A 124 8.79 19.19 -4.28
N SER A 125 7.95 19.86 -3.49
CA SER A 125 7.15 19.23 -2.41
C SER A 125 6.33 18.02 -2.88
N HIS A 126 5.61 18.13 -4.00
CA HIS A 126 4.82 17.03 -4.54
C HIS A 126 5.70 15.83 -4.96
N ARG A 127 6.90 16.08 -5.51
CA ARG A 127 7.85 15.02 -5.88
C ARG A 127 8.48 14.38 -4.63
N ARG A 128 8.67 15.12 -3.54
CA ARG A 128 9.09 14.56 -2.24
C ARG A 128 8.05 13.60 -1.68
N THR A 129 6.77 13.99 -1.71
CA THR A 129 5.66 13.11 -1.31
C THR A 129 5.63 11.84 -2.17
N GLN A 130 5.76 11.99 -3.49
CA GLN A 130 5.81 10.85 -4.41
C GLN A 130 7.00 9.93 -4.14
N LEU A 131 8.20 10.50 -3.89
CA LEU A 131 9.42 9.75 -3.56
C LEU A 131 9.24 8.94 -2.28
N ILE A 132 8.76 9.56 -1.21
CA ILE A 132 8.52 8.90 0.08
C ILE A 132 7.50 7.76 -0.09
N GLY A 133 6.40 8.01 -0.84
CA GLY A 133 5.42 6.97 -1.16
C GLY A 133 6.04 5.78 -1.92
N SER A 134 6.93 6.05 -2.89
CA SER A 134 7.64 5.00 -3.61
C SER A 134 8.62 4.22 -2.72
N MET A 135 9.33 4.88 -1.80
CA MET A 135 10.21 4.19 -0.85
C MET A 135 9.43 3.24 0.06
N HIS A 136 8.26 3.68 0.57
CA HIS A 136 7.38 2.81 1.35
C HIS A 136 6.83 1.64 0.52
N ARG A 137 6.50 1.84 -0.75
CA ARG A 137 6.13 0.74 -1.66
C ARG A 137 7.26 -0.28 -1.83
N ILE A 138 8.48 0.18 -2.07
CA ILE A 138 9.66 -0.68 -2.22
C ILE A 138 9.87 -1.49 -0.93
N GLN A 139 9.89 -0.83 0.24
CA GLN A 139 10.01 -1.50 1.54
C GLN A 139 8.91 -2.54 1.73
N ARG A 140 7.65 -2.20 1.42
CA ARG A 140 6.54 -3.16 1.56
C ARG A 140 6.70 -4.37 0.65
N ILE A 141 7.13 -4.18 -0.59
CA ILE A 141 7.30 -5.27 -1.56
C ILE A 141 8.47 -6.19 -1.15
N LEU A 142 9.54 -5.63 -0.59
CA LEU A 142 10.78 -6.36 -0.27
C LEU A 142 10.82 -6.91 1.17
N ASP A 143 10.23 -6.20 2.14
CA ASP A 143 10.25 -6.57 3.56
C ASP A 143 8.98 -7.31 4.00
N ALA A 144 7.94 -7.43 3.16
CA ALA A 144 6.75 -8.18 3.54
C ALA A 144 7.10 -9.67 3.75
N PRO A 145 6.96 -10.24 4.98
CA PRO A 145 6.75 -11.67 5.08
C PRO A 145 5.49 -11.98 4.28
N ALA A 146 5.53 -13.03 3.46
CA ALA A 146 4.49 -13.41 2.49
C ALA A 146 3.06 -13.61 3.08
N GLU A 147 2.84 -13.40 4.38
CA GLU A 147 1.63 -13.82 5.10
C GLU A 147 0.93 -12.74 5.95
N ASN A 148 1.47 -11.53 6.13
CA ASN A 148 0.73 -10.51 6.88
C ASN A 148 -0.30 -9.77 6.02
N ARG A 149 -1.53 -10.30 6.08
CA ARG A 149 -2.77 -9.63 5.69
C ARG A 149 -2.89 -8.26 6.38
N THR A 150 -2.38 -7.20 5.77
CA THR A 150 -2.77 -5.85 6.21
C THR A 150 -4.28 -5.72 6.01
N PRO A 151 -5.07 -5.35 7.03
CA PRO A 151 -6.49 -5.09 6.83
C PRO A 151 -6.63 -3.87 5.91
N TYR A 152 -7.46 -4.02 4.87
CA TYR A 152 -7.94 -2.89 4.09
C TYR A 152 -9.08 -2.20 4.86
N THR A 153 -9.27 -0.92 4.61
CA THR A 153 -10.38 -0.14 5.18
C THR A 153 -11.36 0.26 4.09
N LEU A 154 -12.63 0.44 4.45
CA LEU A 154 -13.63 1.01 3.56
C LEU A 154 -14.00 2.40 4.08
N ARG A 155 -13.92 3.40 3.20
CA ARG A 155 -14.26 4.79 3.55
C ARG A 155 -15.19 5.42 2.52
N SER A 156 -15.83 6.52 2.91
CA SER A 156 -16.61 7.34 1.99
C SER A 156 -15.73 8.07 0.97
N LEU A 157 -16.39 8.54 -0.10
CA LEU A 157 -15.79 9.33 -1.17
C LEU A 157 -15.20 10.66 -0.66
N ARG A 158 -14.07 11.08 -1.23
CA ARG A 158 -13.32 12.32 -0.97
C ARG A 158 -13.00 13.04 -2.28
N PRO A 159 -12.71 14.36 -2.24
CA PRO A 159 -12.20 15.08 -3.41
C PRO A 159 -10.99 14.36 -4.03
N GLY A 160 -10.99 14.22 -5.35
CA GLY A 160 -9.96 13.49 -6.11
C GLY A 160 -10.30 12.03 -6.41
N ASP A 161 -11.14 11.38 -5.60
CA ASP A 161 -11.44 9.95 -5.77
C ASP A 161 -12.17 9.66 -7.09
N ILE A 162 -13.09 10.53 -7.54
CA ILE A 162 -13.79 10.27 -8.80
C ILE A 162 -12.85 10.27 -10.00
N GLY A 163 -11.87 11.18 -10.03
CA GLY A 163 -10.85 11.20 -11.08
C GLY A 163 -9.97 9.96 -11.00
N TRP A 164 -9.61 9.53 -9.79
CA TRP A 164 -8.85 8.30 -9.58
C TRP A 164 -9.62 7.05 -10.04
N VAL A 165 -10.89 6.90 -9.65
CA VAL A 165 -11.72 5.74 -10.03
C VAL A 165 -11.91 5.69 -11.54
N THR A 166 -12.21 6.81 -12.20
CA THR A 166 -12.30 6.89 -13.67
C THR A 166 -11.00 6.45 -14.32
N HIS A 167 -9.88 7.04 -13.93
CA HIS A 167 -8.56 6.73 -14.47
C HIS A 167 -8.19 5.25 -14.29
N ARG A 168 -8.37 4.70 -13.08
CA ARG A 168 -7.99 3.32 -12.78
C ARG A 168 -8.86 2.30 -13.48
N GLN A 169 -10.18 2.49 -13.51
CA GLN A 169 -11.05 1.57 -14.25
C GLN A 169 -10.81 1.64 -15.76
N GLY A 170 -10.56 2.83 -16.32
CA GLY A 170 -10.18 2.99 -17.72
C GLY A 170 -8.96 2.14 -18.09
N ILE A 171 -7.86 2.27 -17.32
CA ILE A 171 -6.64 1.48 -17.54
C ILE A 171 -6.88 -0.02 -17.36
N ILE A 172 -7.49 -0.45 -16.26
CA ILE A 172 -7.66 -1.88 -15.96
C ILE A 172 -8.51 -2.55 -17.05
N TYR A 173 -9.59 -1.92 -17.49
CA TYR A 173 -10.47 -2.52 -18.50
C TYR A 173 -9.86 -2.50 -19.90
N TYR A 174 -9.05 -1.48 -20.22
CA TYR A 174 -8.24 -1.50 -21.43
C TYR A 174 -7.20 -2.64 -21.40
N GLU A 175 -6.44 -2.78 -20.33
CA GLU A 175 -5.38 -3.79 -20.20
C GLU A 175 -5.94 -5.23 -20.20
N GLU A 176 -7.06 -5.47 -19.52
CA GLU A 176 -7.61 -6.83 -19.34
C GLU A 176 -8.56 -7.24 -20.47
N TYR A 177 -9.29 -6.28 -21.06
CA TYR A 177 -10.37 -6.58 -22.02
C TYR A 177 -10.22 -5.84 -23.37
N GLY A 178 -9.23 -4.95 -23.50
CA GLY A 178 -9.03 -4.14 -24.69
C GLY A 178 -10.16 -3.16 -24.96
N TRP A 179 -10.89 -2.72 -23.92
CA TRP A 179 -11.96 -1.74 -24.04
C TRP A 179 -11.37 -0.34 -24.23
N ASP A 180 -11.93 0.43 -25.16
CA ASP A 180 -11.43 1.76 -25.48
C ASP A 180 -11.93 2.86 -24.54
N GLU A 181 -11.51 4.11 -24.81
CA GLU A 181 -11.79 5.30 -23.98
C GLU A 181 -13.27 5.58 -23.74
N ARG A 182 -14.18 4.98 -24.53
CA ARG A 182 -15.62 5.13 -24.33
C ARG A 182 -16.09 4.49 -23.02
N PHE A 183 -15.37 3.49 -22.50
CA PHE A 183 -15.64 2.94 -21.16
C PHE A 183 -15.22 3.93 -20.06
N GLU A 184 -14.09 4.59 -20.24
CA GLU A 184 -13.63 5.65 -19.33
C GLU A 184 -14.63 6.82 -19.31
N ALA A 185 -15.13 7.22 -20.49
CA ALA A 185 -16.18 8.24 -20.61
C ALA A 185 -17.46 7.85 -19.84
N LEU A 186 -17.92 6.60 -19.96
CA LEU A 186 -19.06 6.09 -19.19
C LEU A 186 -18.81 6.15 -17.68
N CYS A 187 -17.62 5.77 -17.21
CA CYS A 187 -17.26 5.88 -15.80
C CYS A 187 -17.32 7.35 -15.33
N GLY A 188 -16.75 8.26 -16.12
CA GLY A 188 -16.77 9.70 -15.88
C GLY A 188 -18.19 10.26 -15.76
N GLU A 189 -19.08 9.89 -16.68
CA GLU A 189 -20.48 10.31 -16.68
C GLU A 189 -21.21 9.85 -15.40
N ILE A 190 -21.08 8.57 -15.05
CA ILE A 190 -21.71 8.00 -13.84
C ILE A 190 -21.21 8.73 -12.58
N LEU A 191 -19.89 8.95 -12.48
CA LEU A 191 -19.28 9.56 -11.30
C LEU A 191 -19.60 11.05 -11.16
N ALA A 192 -19.60 11.78 -12.28
CA ALA A 192 -19.98 13.19 -12.30
C ALA A 192 -21.44 13.36 -11.86
N HIS A 193 -22.35 12.57 -12.44
CA HIS A 193 -23.76 12.59 -12.06
C HIS A 193 -23.96 12.23 -10.59
N PHE A 194 -23.26 11.20 -10.09
CA PHE A 194 -23.35 10.77 -8.69
C PHE A 194 -22.98 11.89 -7.72
N VAL A 195 -21.85 12.58 -7.93
CA VAL A 195 -21.39 13.64 -7.01
C VAL A 195 -22.31 14.86 -7.08
N GLN A 196 -22.82 15.22 -8.26
CA GLN A 196 -23.70 16.38 -8.43
C GLN A 196 -25.08 16.20 -7.80
N ASN A 197 -25.58 14.96 -7.72
CA ASN A 197 -26.96 14.67 -7.33
C ASN A 197 -27.08 13.80 -6.07
N LEU A 198 -25.98 13.64 -5.31
CA LEU A 198 -25.89 12.70 -4.19
C LEU A 198 -26.99 12.92 -3.14
N ASP A 199 -27.91 11.95 -3.01
CA ASP A 199 -28.78 11.84 -1.85
C ASP A 199 -28.16 10.89 -0.82
N ALA A 200 -27.48 11.43 0.19
CA ALA A 200 -26.78 10.63 1.20
C ALA A 200 -27.67 9.67 2.02
N LYS A 201 -29.00 9.83 1.98
CA LYS A 201 -29.96 8.90 2.61
C LYS A 201 -30.27 7.69 1.72
N ARG A 202 -30.06 7.82 0.41
CA ARG A 202 -30.45 6.86 -0.62
C ARG A 202 -29.26 6.32 -1.42
N GLU A 203 -28.12 6.97 -1.35
CA GLU A 203 -26.96 6.72 -2.18
C GLU A 203 -25.68 6.81 -1.37
N ARG A 204 -24.69 6.00 -1.72
CA ARG A 204 -23.40 5.94 -1.03
C ARG A 204 -22.35 5.30 -1.91
N ALA A 205 -21.10 5.72 -1.72
CA ALA A 205 -19.94 5.09 -2.31
C ALA A 205 -18.99 4.59 -1.22
N TRP A 206 -18.28 3.52 -1.51
CA TRP A 206 -17.20 3.00 -0.69
C TRP A 206 -15.94 2.91 -1.52
N ILE A 207 -14.86 3.41 -0.96
CA ILE A 207 -13.50 3.30 -1.47
C ILE A 207 -12.76 2.35 -0.55
N ALA A 208 -12.24 1.27 -1.12
CA ALA A 208 -11.34 0.37 -0.41
C ALA A 208 -9.93 0.96 -0.44
N GLU A 209 -9.35 1.16 0.73
CA GLU A 209 -7.97 1.62 0.88
C GLU A 209 -7.12 0.58 1.59
N ARG A 210 -5.93 0.32 1.05
CA ARG A 210 -4.91 -0.50 1.66
C ARG A 210 -3.59 0.27 1.63
N ASP A 211 -2.98 0.44 2.80
CA ASP A 211 -1.70 1.13 2.96
C ASP A 211 -1.66 2.54 2.34
N GLY A 212 -2.76 3.28 2.46
CA GLY A 212 -2.91 4.63 1.91
C GLY A 212 -3.17 4.70 0.40
N GLU A 213 -3.34 3.56 -0.26
CA GLU A 213 -3.64 3.47 -1.69
C GLU A 213 -5.08 2.99 -1.90
N ILE A 214 -5.77 3.56 -2.89
CA ILE A 214 -7.10 3.11 -3.30
C ILE A 214 -6.94 1.82 -4.09
N VAL A 215 -7.56 0.75 -3.59
CA VAL A 215 -7.46 -0.60 -4.16
C VAL A 215 -8.79 -1.14 -4.67
N GLY A 216 -9.86 -0.37 -4.58
CA GLY A 216 -11.16 -0.74 -5.14
C GLY A 216 -12.24 0.28 -4.81
N SER A 217 -13.38 0.15 -5.48
CA SER A 217 -14.55 0.96 -5.19
C SER A 217 -15.84 0.21 -5.49
N ILE A 218 -16.95 0.71 -4.94
CA ILE A 218 -18.31 0.34 -5.32
C ILE A 218 -19.26 1.50 -5.01
N PHE A 219 -20.32 1.64 -5.82
CA PHE A 219 -21.30 2.70 -5.70
C PHE A 219 -22.70 2.10 -5.62
N CYS A 220 -23.48 2.56 -4.64
CA CYS A 220 -24.92 2.35 -4.55
C CYS A 220 -25.61 3.64 -5.01
N VAL A 221 -26.30 3.58 -6.14
CA VAL A 221 -27.02 4.72 -6.73
C VAL A 221 -28.52 4.45 -6.78
N ARG A 222 -29.33 5.51 -6.79
CA ARG A 222 -30.79 5.38 -6.86
C ARG A 222 -31.22 5.15 -8.31
N LYS A 223 -31.92 4.05 -8.59
CA LYS A 223 -32.57 3.83 -9.90
C LYS A 223 -34.03 4.24 -9.90
N SER A 224 -34.74 4.00 -8.80
CA SER A 224 -36.13 4.44 -8.58
C SER A 224 -36.40 4.62 -7.09
N ALA A 225 -37.64 4.89 -6.70
CA ALA A 225 -38.01 4.96 -5.27
C ALA A 225 -37.84 3.62 -4.52
N ALA A 226 -37.93 2.48 -5.22
CA ALA A 226 -37.87 1.15 -4.62
C ALA A 226 -36.63 0.33 -5.02
N VAL A 227 -35.85 0.81 -6.01
CA VAL A 227 -34.74 0.07 -6.59
C VAL A 227 -33.42 0.84 -6.49
N ALA A 228 -32.44 0.21 -5.85
CA ALA A 228 -31.04 0.63 -5.86
C ALA A 228 -30.30 -0.01 -7.04
N GLN A 229 -29.24 0.63 -7.50
CA GLN A 229 -28.35 0.08 -8.51
C GLN A 229 -26.90 0.08 -8.03
N LEU A 230 -26.26 -1.07 -8.14
CA LEU A 230 -24.84 -1.25 -7.89
C LEU A 230 -24.06 -0.87 -9.15
N ARG A 231 -23.07 0.02 -8.99
CA ARG A 231 -22.24 0.57 -10.07
C ARG A 231 -20.76 0.54 -9.70
N LEU A 232 -19.93 0.49 -10.75
CA LEU A 232 -18.49 0.75 -10.69
C LEU A 232 -17.74 -0.09 -9.64
N LEU A 233 -18.12 -1.36 -9.47
CA LEU A 233 -17.35 -2.30 -8.66
C LEU A 233 -16.03 -2.60 -9.36
N TYR A 234 -14.90 -2.34 -8.69
CA TYR A 234 -13.60 -2.84 -9.12
C TYR A 234 -12.68 -3.12 -7.93
N VAL A 235 -11.67 -3.95 -8.18
CA VAL A 235 -10.56 -4.22 -7.26
C VAL A 235 -9.27 -4.29 -8.07
N GLU A 236 -8.23 -3.58 -7.61
CA GLU A 236 -6.89 -3.57 -8.21
C GLU A 236 -6.36 -5.02 -8.34
N PRO A 237 -5.77 -5.41 -9.49
CA PRO A 237 -5.28 -6.77 -9.73
C PRO A 237 -4.38 -7.31 -8.61
N THR A 238 -3.52 -6.46 -8.05
CA THR A 238 -2.56 -6.78 -6.97
C THR A 238 -3.22 -7.12 -5.62
N THR A 239 -4.52 -6.87 -5.47
CA THR A 239 -5.27 -7.09 -4.22
C THR A 239 -6.47 -8.02 -4.38
N ARG A 240 -6.63 -8.63 -5.57
CA ARG A 240 -7.65 -9.67 -5.80
C ARG A 240 -7.34 -10.92 -4.97
N GLY A 241 -8.38 -11.68 -4.64
CA GLY A 241 -8.27 -12.86 -3.76
C GLY A 241 -8.29 -12.56 -2.25
N LEU A 242 -8.23 -11.28 -1.85
CA LEU A 242 -8.25 -10.87 -0.44
C LEU A 242 -9.67 -10.64 0.13
N GLY A 243 -10.71 -10.98 -0.62
CA GLY A 243 -12.11 -10.80 -0.21
C GLY A 243 -12.65 -9.37 -0.30
N ILE A 244 -11.85 -8.39 -0.79
CA ILE A 244 -12.24 -6.97 -0.89
C ILE A 244 -13.54 -6.79 -1.70
N GLY A 245 -13.62 -7.40 -2.89
CA GLY A 245 -14.81 -7.29 -3.74
C GLY A 245 -16.07 -7.84 -3.06
N THR A 246 -15.96 -8.96 -2.35
CA THR A 246 -17.05 -9.54 -1.56
C THR A 246 -17.52 -8.56 -0.48
N ARG A 247 -16.57 -7.99 0.28
CA ARG A 247 -16.90 -7.02 1.35
C ARG A 247 -17.51 -5.73 0.83
N LEU A 248 -17.04 -5.22 -0.31
CA LEU A 248 -17.62 -4.06 -0.98
C LEU A 248 -19.08 -4.32 -1.38
N VAL A 249 -19.36 -5.50 -1.97
CA VAL A 249 -20.74 -5.87 -2.33
C VAL A 249 -21.63 -6.02 -1.08
N ASP A 250 -21.11 -6.62 0.00
CA ASP A 250 -21.85 -6.73 1.27
C ASP A 250 -22.27 -5.37 1.82
N GLU A 251 -21.34 -4.43 1.94
CA GLU A 251 -21.65 -3.08 2.42
C GLU A 251 -22.67 -2.36 1.55
N CYS A 252 -22.56 -2.54 0.23
CA CYS A 252 -23.48 -1.95 -0.73
C CYS A 252 -24.91 -2.49 -0.55
N VAL A 253 -25.07 -3.81 -0.44
CA VAL A 253 -26.36 -4.48 -0.21
C VAL A 253 -26.94 -4.10 1.14
N ASP A 254 -26.14 -4.13 2.21
CA ASP A 254 -26.58 -3.80 3.57
C ASP A 254 -26.99 -2.34 3.72
N PHE A 255 -26.30 -1.42 3.04
CA PHE A 255 -26.75 -0.04 2.94
C PHE A 255 -28.08 0.07 2.19
N ALA A 256 -28.24 -0.61 1.06
CA ALA A 256 -29.48 -0.52 0.30
C ALA A 256 -30.69 -1.03 1.08
N ARG A 257 -30.53 -2.11 1.86
CA ARG A 257 -31.55 -2.59 2.80
C ARG A 257 -31.91 -1.51 3.83
N ARG A 258 -30.91 -0.94 4.51
CA ARG A 258 -31.11 0.12 5.51
C ARG A 258 -31.71 1.40 4.94
N ALA A 259 -31.40 1.73 3.68
CA ALA A 259 -31.96 2.86 2.95
C ALA A 259 -33.41 2.60 2.44
N GLY A 260 -33.99 1.45 2.76
CA GLY A 260 -35.38 1.11 2.48
C GLY A 260 -35.65 0.70 1.02
N TYR A 261 -34.62 0.26 0.28
CA TYR A 261 -34.83 -0.31 -1.04
C TYR A 261 -35.41 -1.73 -0.96
N ARG A 262 -36.29 -2.06 -1.91
CA ARG A 262 -36.91 -3.38 -2.02
C ARG A 262 -36.14 -4.30 -2.95
N ARG A 263 -35.32 -3.74 -3.85
CA ARG A 263 -34.54 -4.48 -4.83
C ARG A 263 -33.22 -3.77 -5.11
N MET A 264 -32.18 -4.54 -5.38
CA MET A 264 -30.94 -4.04 -5.97
C MET A 264 -30.75 -4.66 -7.35
N MET A 265 -30.28 -3.86 -8.31
CA MET A 265 -29.95 -4.31 -9.66
C MET A 265 -28.52 -3.92 -10.03
N LEU A 266 -27.94 -4.62 -10.99
CA LEU A 266 -26.67 -4.27 -11.60
C LEU A 266 -26.67 -4.62 -13.08
N TRP A 267 -25.85 -3.90 -13.85
CA TRP A 267 -25.55 -4.23 -15.24
C TRP A 267 -24.07 -4.55 -15.34
N THR A 268 -23.74 -5.65 -16.01
CA THR A 268 -22.36 -6.13 -16.20
C THR A 268 -22.21 -6.77 -17.59
N ASN A 269 -21.01 -7.19 -17.96
CA ASN A 269 -20.76 -7.94 -19.19
C ASN A 269 -20.40 -9.38 -18.84
N SER A 270 -20.81 -10.34 -19.67
CA SER A 270 -20.59 -11.77 -19.41
C SER A 270 -19.10 -12.13 -19.24
N VAL A 271 -18.20 -11.39 -19.89
CA VAL A 271 -16.73 -11.56 -19.80
C VAL A 271 -16.14 -11.22 -18.42
N LEU A 272 -16.92 -10.59 -17.53
CA LEU A 272 -16.47 -10.17 -16.19
C LEU A 272 -16.69 -11.26 -15.13
N ASP A 273 -16.14 -12.46 -15.38
CA ASP A 273 -16.40 -13.68 -14.59
C ASP A 273 -16.15 -13.51 -13.09
N SER A 274 -15.08 -12.80 -12.72
CA SER A 274 -14.72 -12.61 -11.30
C SER A 274 -15.80 -11.84 -10.54
N ALA A 275 -16.32 -10.76 -11.13
CA ALA A 275 -17.39 -9.97 -10.53
C ALA A 275 -18.72 -10.75 -10.50
N ARG A 276 -19.04 -11.45 -11.60
CA ARG A 276 -20.24 -12.29 -11.70
C ARG A 276 -20.32 -13.35 -10.61
N ARG A 277 -19.22 -14.06 -10.34
CA ARG A 277 -19.15 -15.04 -9.23
C ARG A 277 -19.43 -14.43 -7.86
N ILE A 278 -19.06 -13.15 -7.65
CA ILE A 278 -19.41 -12.45 -6.40
C ILE A 278 -20.92 -12.22 -6.35
N TYR A 279 -21.52 -11.72 -7.44
CA TYR A 279 -22.95 -11.45 -7.50
C TYR A 279 -23.78 -12.72 -7.29
N GLU A 280 -23.45 -13.81 -7.98
CA GLU A 280 -24.11 -15.12 -7.82
C GLU A 280 -24.07 -15.59 -6.36
N ARG A 281 -22.90 -15.55 -5.71
CA ARG A 281 -22.76 -15.93 -4.29
C ARG A 281 -23.54 -15.03 -3.33
N LYS A 282 -23.82 -13.79 -3.73
CA LYS A 282 -24.62 -12.83 -2.95
C LYS A 282 -26.11 -12.90 -3.28
N GLY A 283 -26.53 -13.89 -4.08
CA GLY A 283 -27.92 -14.16 -4.39
C GLY A 283 -28.50 -13.30 -5.51
N PHE A 284 -27.67 -12.57 -6.26
CA PHE A 284 -28.14 -11.92 -7.48
C PHE A 284 -28.48 -12.98 -8.52
N GLY A 285 -29.66 -12.87 -9.11
CA GLY A 285 -30.10 -13.70 -10.25
C GLY A 285 -30.00 -12.93 -11.56
N LEU A 286 -29.56 -13.59 -12.63
CA LEU A 286 -29.60 -13.06 -13.98
C LEU A 286 -31.06 -12.95 -14.44
N VAL A 287 -31.49 -11.75 -14.86
CA VAL A 287 -32.88 -11.50 -15.32
C VAL A 287 -32.96 -11.18 -16.81
N LYS A 288 -31.89 -10.66 -17.40
CA LYS A 288 -31.84 -10.33 -18.84
C LYS A 288 -30.41 -10.40 -19.35
N GLU A 289 -30.26 -10.93 -20.56
CA GLU A 289 -29.00 -10.94 -21.31
C GLU A 289 -29.25 -10.41 -22.73
N GLU A 290 -28.33 -9.62 -23.27
CA GLU A 290 -28.46 -9.01 -24.59
C GLU A 290 -27.09 -8.81 -25.25
N ARG A 291 -26.99 -9.12 -26.55
CA ARG A 291 -25.80 -8.86 -27.35
C ARG A 291 -25.77 -7.39 -27.77
N HIS A 292 -24.62 -6.74 -27.64
CA HIS A 292 -24.44 -5.36 -28.08
C HIS A 292 -22.99 -5.10 -28.53
N HIS A 293 -22.78 -3.99 -29.21
CA HIS A 293 -21.44 -3.50 -29.55
C HIS A 293 -21.11 -2.28 -28.70
N SER A 294 -20.07 -2.35 -27.88
CA SER A 294 -19.64 -1.24 -27.01
C SER A 294 -18.15 -1.33 -26.71
N PHE A 295 -17.52 -0.18 -26.46
CA PHE A 295 -16.10 -0.07 -26.09
C PHE A 295 -15.15 -0.77 -27.08
N GLY A 296 -15.51 -0.76 -28.37
CA GLY A 296 -14.74 -1.39 -29.45
C GLY A 296 -14.86 -2.91 -29.51
N LYS A 297 -15.78 -3.52 -28.75
CA LYS A 297 -15.95 -4.98 -28.67
C LYS A 297 -17.41 -5.39 -28.87
N ASN A 298 -17.61 -6.59 -29.40
CA ASN A 298 -18.89 -7.29 -29.35
C ASN A 298 -19.02 -7.95 -27.97
N LEU A 299 -20.01 -7.51 -27.20
CA LEU A 299 -20.20 -7.89 -25.81
C LEU A 299 -21.58 -8.48 -25.60
N VAL A 300 -21.73 -9.12 -24.45
CA VAL A 300 -23.00 -9.65 -23.97
C VAL A 300 -23.27 -9.00 -22.63
N GLY A 301 -24.18 -8.02 -22.63
CA GLY A 301 -24.61 -7.28 -21.46
C GLY A 301 -25.60 -8.10 -20.66
N GLN A 302 -25.47 -8.09 -19.34
CA GLN A 302 -26.30 -8.85 -18.41
C GLN A 302 -26.84 -7.94 -17.33
N ASN A 303 -28.16 -8.02 -17.09
CA ASN A 303 -28.81 -7.39 -15.95
C ASN A 303 -29.08 -8.45 -14.88
N TRP A 304 -28.68 -8.15 -13.65
CA TRP A 304 -28.87 -9.02 -12.51
C TRP A 304 -29.65 -8.29 -11.41
N GLU A 305 -30.48 -9.03 -10.67
CA GLU A 305 -31.32 -8.50 -9.61
C GLU A 305 -31.21 -9.31 -8.32
N LEU A 306 -31.33 -8.62 -7.19
CA LEU A 306 -31.43 -9.18 -5.85
C LEU A 306 -32.68 -8.60 -5.16
N ASP A 307 -33.56 -9.47 -4.68
CA ASP A 307 -34.67 -9.05 -3.80
C ASP A 307 -34.10 -8.72 -2.41
N LEU A 308 -34.42 -7.54 -1.90
CA LEU A 308 -33.95 -7.07 -0.60
C LEU A 308 -35.00 -7.25 0.51
N ARG A 309 -36.21 -7.72 0.17
CA ARG A 309 -37.33 -7.90 1.11
C ARG A 309 -37.25 -9.17 1.95
N GLY A 310 -36.11 -9.88 1.90
CA GLY A 310 -35.86 -11.07 2.70
C GLY A 310 -34.39 -11.19 3.13
N SER A 311 -34.20 -11.36 4.44
CA SER A 311 -33.12 -12.13 5.07
C SER A 311 -33.65 -12.62 6.40
#